data_AF-A0A2S4UJU6-F1
#
_entry.id   AF-A0A2S4UJU6-F1
#
_cell.length_a   1.000
_cell.length_b   1.000
_cell.length_c   1.000
_cell.angle_alpha   90.00
_cell.angle_beta   90.00
_cell.angle_gamma   90.00
#
_symmetry.space_group_name_H-M   'P 1'
#
loop_
_entity.id
_entity.type
_entity.pdbx_description
1 polymer ?
#
loop_
_entity_poly.entity_id
_entity_poly.type
_entity_poly.pdbx_seq_one_letter_code
_entity_poly.pdbx_strand_id
1 'polypeptide(L)'
;KRISIALMHLDEGRNTYVQVQSQSEYENSTELETQTPKTCSSRMNNFFQAALWCLAGSTLIGFAISVLWWEPVCQIPKSSHSTPALTKTVPNQNTTQSRIYSSTRMLVKQEEECNPFQEKGFLHYNATEPGDNTWRPFNPDCQPSNLFERLKEDLHSPQESFGESTRDEFAWLRNRTVVLIGDSIDRYHNFDFCNVLSWQPGSTEGEPIISENRPTRTYYIGADSPLSPPPWHFHPEDPLKPPEDWPKDEHELFAYQTPIWDSGKINANTTRPRVCEIPKYGFTLISLFNWGLDPKDGGRLYANISGYFPPAEYTSRVDHILKPILQNLASHNNNTMITKPDLIEMASGYWDLRQWAEEDKKIEEKRQRKKILYPSQEGIGFGDLDQTRLDWWTERQKKAIRHISNVFPEPQTPILWRTLHHTQPHHWVGYDRVNQIDQLARYNVEKLKREEPNLEPRLRIDEWGALMLGQEHHFRDVMHVRELPGGVLWGDLMLWELRRAVKKRGLTHYEP
;
A
#
# COMPACT_ATOMS: atom_id res chain seq x y z
N LYS A 1 -2.12 -27.59 67.93
CA LYS A 1 -1.15 -26.46 67.97
C LYS A 1 -1.08 -25.87 66.57
N ARG A 2 -1.23 -24.54 66.46
CA ARG A 2 -1.28 -23.73 65.22
C ARG A 2 -0.06 -23.95 64.32
N ILE A 3 -0.24 -23.89 63.00
CA ILE A 3 0.18 -22.79 62.08
C ILE A 3 -0.41 -23.08 60.69
N SER A 4 -1.05 -22.08 60.09
CA SER A 4 -1.50 -22.02 58.68
C SER A 4 -0.32 -21.76 57.74
N ILE A 5 -0.44 -22.06 56.42
CA ILE A 5 -0.07 -21.19 55.27
C ILE A 5 -0.22 -21.92 53.91
N ALA A 6 -0.74 -21.15 52.94
CA ALA A 6 -0.62 -21.14 51.46
C ALA A 6 -1.20 -22.26 50.56
N LEU A 7 -2.23 -21.87 49.79
CA LEU A 7 -2.37 -22.23 48.38
C LEU A 7 -1.24 -21.57 47.55
N MET A 8 -0.68 -22.28 46.57
CA MET A 8 -0.20 -21.71 45.29
C MET A 8 0.27 -22.79 44.29
N HIS A 9 -0.11 -22.56 43.03
CA HIS A 9 0.57 -22.81 41.75
C HIS A 9 0.86 -24.23 41.22
N LEU A 10 0.17 -24.51 40.09
CA LEU A 10 0.74 -24.77 38.75
C LEU A 10 2.16 -25.35 38.71
N ASP A 11 2.27 -26.57 38.19
CA ASP A 11 3.54 -27.10 37.68
C ASP A 11 3.43 -27.23 36.15
N GLU A 12 4.24 -26.41 35.49
CA GLU A 12 4.45 -26.31 34.05
C GLU A 12 5.48 -27.38 33.63
N GLY A 13 5.26 -28.06 32.50
CA GLY A 13 6.36 -28.87 31.97
C GLY A 13 6.04 -29.83 30.85
N ARG A 14 5.81 -29.29 29.64
CA ARG A 14 6.32 -29.76 28.32
C ARG A 14 5.46 -29.21 27.18
N ASN A 15 5.58 -27.90 26.97
CA ASN A 15 5.21 -27.25 25.72
C ASN A 15 6.48 -27.09 24.87
N THR A 16 6.85 -28.11 24.11
CA THR A 16 7.77 -27.93 22.97
C THR A 16 6.97 -27.46 21.77
N TYR A 17 6.53 -26.20 21.82
CA TYR A 17 6.20 -25.46 20.61
C TYR A 17 7.47 -24.76 20.18
N VAL A 18 7.92 -25.02 18.94
CA VAL A 18 8.97 -24.22 18.33
C VAL A 18 8.36 -22.85 18.05
N GLN A 19 8.43 -21.95 19.05
CA GLN A 19 8.46 -20.53 18.76
C GLN A 19 9.69 -20.31 17.90
N VAL A 20 9.48 -20.10 16.59
CA VAL A 20 10.40 -19.25 15.86
C VAL A 20 10.13 -17.86 16.39
N GLN A 21 10.84 -17.48 17.46
CA GLN A 21 11.04 -16.07 17.75
C GLN A 21 11.62 -15.46 16.47
N SER A 22 10.89 -14.55 15.84
CA SER A 22 11.58 -13.45 15.15
C SER A 22 12.22 -12.63 16.27
N GLN A 23 13.44 -13.00 16.66
CA GLN A 23 14.26 -12.13 17.48
C GLN A 23 14.53 -10.89 16.63
N SER A 24 13.86 -9.79 16.96
CA SER A 24 14.48 -8.49 16.83
C SER A 24 15.55 -8.44 17.93
N GLU A 25 16.77 -8.86 17.63
CA GLU A 25 17.94 -8.52 18.44
C GLU A 25 18.16 -7.01 18.30
N TYR A 26 17.46 -6.24 19.13
CA TYR A 26 17.92 -4.91 19.52
C TYR A 26 18.97 -5.13 20.61
N GLU A 27 20.24 -4.92 20.26
CA GLU A 27 21.27 -4.72 21.27
C GLU A 27 20.95 -3.44 22.05
N ASN A 28 20.81 -3.59 23.37
CA ASN A 28 20.99 -2.50 24.32
C ASN A 28 22.43 -1.95 24.18
N SER A 29 22.60 -0.85 23.44
CA SER A 29 23.72 0.04 23.67
C SER A 29 23.36 1.01 24.81
N THR A 30 23.62 0.55 26.03
CA THR A 30 23.79 1.46 27.17
C THR A 30 25.00 2.37 26.92
N GLU A 31 24.84 3.64 27.24
CA GLU A 31 25.86 4.69 27.32
C GLU A 31 26.41 5.26 25.99
N LEU A 32 25.68 6.26 25.45
CA LEU A 32 26.35 7.42 24.87
C LEU A 32 25.88 8.66 25.62
N GLU A 33 26.78 9.23 26.43
CA GLU A 33 26.57 10.44 27.21
C GLU A 33 26.00 11.58 26.36
N THR A 34 24.97 12.19 26.91
CA THR A 34 24.45 13.51 26.56
C THR A 34 25.55 14.56 26.58
N GLN A 35 25.85 15.17 25.43
CA GLN A 35 26.34 16.55 25.38
C GLN A 35 25.61 17.33 24.30
N THR A 36 24.69 18.18 24.75
CA THR A 36 24.09 19.27 23.98
C THR A 36 25.11 20.39 23.75
N PRO A 37 24.91 21.23 22.71
CA PRO A 37 25.98 21.96 22.05
C PRO A 37 26.32 23.27 22.76
N LYS A 38 27.62 23.63 22.77
CA LYS A 38 28.07 25.00 23.06
C LYS A 38 28.66 25.61 21.80
N THR A 39 28.16 26.79 21.50
CA THR A 39 28.52 27.68 20.41
C THR A 39 29.89 28.35 20.59
N CYS A 40 30.44 28.77 19.44
CA CYS A 40 31.32 29.93 19.20
C CYS A 40 32.86 29.78 19.23
N SER A 41 33.45 30.33 18.15
CA SER A 41 34.74 31.04 18.03
C SER A 41 36.00 30.30 17.53
N SER A 42 36.34 30.62 16.28
CA SER A 42 37.64 31.05 15.71
C SER A 42 38.96 30.58 16.33
N ARG A 43 39.85 29.98 15.52
CA ARG A 43 41.02 30.65 14.90
C ARG A 43 41.93 29.66 14.17
N MET A 44 42.49 30.20 13.09
CA MET A 44 43.49 29.67 12.16
C MET A 44 44.85 29.29 12.79
N ASN A 45 45.55 28.45 12.01
CA ASN A 45 46.99 28.45 11.67
C ASN A 45 47.95 27.46 12.35
N ASN A 46 48.37 26.50 11.49
CA ASN A 46 49.74 26.16 11.08
C ASN A 46 50.74 25.67 12.13
N PHE A 47 51.21 24.44 11.93
CA PHE A 47 52.65 24.14 11.89
C PHE A 47 52.93 22.96 10.92
N PHE A 48 53.54 23.31 9.77
CA PHE A 48 54.52 22.60 8.93
C PHE A 48 54.65 21.06 9.03
N GLN A 49 54.39 20.31 7.95
CA GLN A 49 55.30 19.96 6.85
C GLN A 49 56.53 19.10 7.23
N ALA A 50 56.50 17.85 6.74
CA ALA A 50 57.59 16.96 6.27
C ALA A 50 57.14 15.52 6.61
N ALA A 51 56.94 14.57 5.71
CA ALA A 51 57.68 14.30 4.49
C ALA A 51 56.75 13.69 3.42
N LEU A 52 56.66 14.40 2.29
CA LEU A 52 56.56 13.77 0.98
C LEU A 52 57.99 13.36 0.57
N TRP A 53 58.11 12.45 -0.39
CA TRP A 53 59.33 11.91 -1.02
C TRP A 53 59.85 10.58 -0.47
N CYS A 54 59.07 9.52 -0.70
CA CYS A 54 59.55 8.36 -1.45
C CYS A 54 58.32 7.55 -1.90
N LEU A 55 58.27 7.19 -3.20
CA LEU A 55 57.24 6.39 -3.87
C LEU A 55 56.05 7.15 -4.50
N ALA A 56 56.30 8.35 -4.99
CA ALA A 56 55.70 8.77 -6.26
C ALA A 56 56.39 7.96 -7.39
N GLY A 57 55.79 6.83 -7.75
CA GLY A 57 56.25 6.00 -8.84
C GLY A 57 55.11 5.10 -9.30
N SER A 58 54.54 5.43 -10.46
CA SER A 58 53.61 4.64 -11.26
C SER A 58 52.19 4.38 -10.71
N THR A 59 51.24 5.25 -11.12
CA THR A 59 50.00 4.96 -11.88
C THR A 59 48.83 5.92 -11.59
N LEU A 60 49.08 7.24 -11.72
CA LEU A 60 48.02 8.25 -11.90
C LEU A 60 48.10 8.83 -13.32
N ILE A 61 47.82 7.98 -14.30
CA ILE A 61 47.40 8.40 -15.64
C ILE A 61 46.12 7.63 -15.93
N GLY A 62 44.99 8.22 -15.55
CA GLY A 62 43.67 7.60 -15.67
C GLY A 62 42.52 8.35 -15.00
N PHE A 63 42.74 9.56 -14.46
CA PHE A 63 41.68 10.34 -13.80
C PHE A 63 41.76 11.85 -14.07
N ALA A 64 42.14 12.20 -15.31
CA ALA A 64 42.22 13.60 -15.75
C ALA A 64 41.59 13.80 -17.13
N ILE A 65 40.39 13.25 -17.36
CA ILE A 65 39.41 13.74 -18.34
C ILE A 65 38.03 13.40 -17.73
N SER A 66 37.28 14.41 -17.25
CA SER A 66 35.79 14.46 -17.10
C SER A 66 35.26 15.41 -16.00
N VAL A 67 36.08 16.27 -15.38
CA VAL A 67 35.55 17.30 -14.46
C VAL A 67 35.96 18.70 -14.93
N LEU A 68 35.34 19.12 -16.03
CA LEU A 68 35.10 20.52 -16.36
C LEU A 68 33.69 20.55 -16.94
N TRP A 69 32.95 21.63 -16.68
CA TRP A 69 31.52 21.87 -16.98
C TRP A 69 30.58 21.71 -15.78
N TRP A 70 30.69 22.64 -14.83
CA TRP A 70 29.52 23.34 -14.29
C TRP A 70 29.98 24.63 -13.59
N GLU A 71 29.61 25.78 -14.18
CA GLU A 71 29.48 27.03 -13.43
C GLU A 71 27.99 27.44 -13.40
N PRO A 72 27.55 28.10 -12.31
CA PRO A 72 26.16 28.47 -12.08
C PRO A 72 25.84 29.86 -12.64
N VAL A 73 24.63 30.07 -13.15
CA VAL A 73 24.12 31.42 -13.48
C VAL A 73 22.83 31.68 -12.70
N CYS A 74 22.94 32.49 -11.67
CA CYS A 74 21.81 33.21 -11.07
C CYS A 74 21.72 34.60 -11.70
N GLN A 75 20.55 35.01 -12.23
CA GLN A 75 20.18 36.42 -12.34
C GLN A 75 18.66 36.62 -12.10
N ILE A 76 18.34 37.64 -11.31
CA ILE A 76 17.01 38.16 -10.93
C ILE A 76 16.76 39.50 -11.71
N PRO A 77 15.51 39.91 -12.00
CA PRO A 77 15.16 40.68 -13.18
C PRO A 77 15.14 42.20 -12.99
N LYS A 78 15.10 42.95 -14.11
CA LYS A 78 14.68 44.35 -14.14
C LYS A 78 13.66 44.61 -15.24
N SER A 79 12.61 45.34 -14.85
CA SER A 79 11.50 45.85 -15.64
C SER A 79 11.88 47.00 -16.57
N SER A 80 11.20 47.14 -17.72
CA SER A 80 10.64 48.42 -18.19
C SER A 80 9.78 48.29 -19.46
N HIS A 81 8.50 48.68 -19.34
CA HIS A 81 7.70 49.53 -20.23
C HIS A 81 7.56 49.29 -21.76
N SER A 82 6.36 48.84 -22.14
CA SER A 82 5.35 49.46 -23.05
C SER A 82 5.65 49.84 -24.53
N THR A 83 5.01 49.07 -25.44
CA THR A 83 4.21 49.41 -26.67
C THR A 83 4.82 50.19 -27.87
N PRO A 84 4.19 50.19 -29.09
CA PRO A 84 3.45 49.13 -29.82
C PRO A 84 3.72 49.06 -31.36
N ALA A 85 3.18 47.99 -31.98
CA ALA A 85 2.63 47.86 -33.36
C ALA A 85 3.53 48.02 -34.60
N LEU A 86 3.49 47.03 -35.50
CA LEU A 86 3.19 47.28 -36.92
C LEU A 86 2.72 46.03 -37.69
N THR A 87 1.54 46.18 -38.26
CA THR A 87 0.80 45.36 -39.22
C THR A 87 1.55 45.20 -40.54
N LYS A 88 1.50 43.99 -41.14
CA LYS A 88 1.54 43.82 -42.61
C LYS A 88 0.57 42.72 -43.05
N THR A 89 -0.43 43.15 -43.78
CA THR A 89 -1.38 42.38 -44.59
C THR A 89 -0.85 42.15 -46.01
N VAL A 90 -1.53 41.21 -46.72
CA VAL A 90 -1.86 41.14 -48.18
C VAL A 90 -1.27 39.91 -48.94
N PRO A 91 -1.98 39.20 -49.87
CA PRO A 91 -3.42 38.88 -50.01
C PRO A 91 -3.76 37.43 -50.48
N ASN A 92 -5.07 37.17 -50.57
CA ASN A 92 -5.80 36.03 -51.16
C ASN A 92 -5.36 35.51 -52.55
N GLN A 93 -5.54 34.20 -52.75
CA GLN A 93 -6.11 33.64 -54.00
C GLN A 93 -7.13 32.52 -53.68
N ASN A 94 -8.26 32.59 -54.39
CA ASN A 94 -9.44 31.72 -54.30
C ASN A 94 -9.21 30.34 -54.95
N THR A 95 -9.84 29.29 -54.43
CA THR A 95 -10.62 28.35 -55.25
C THR A 95 -11.61 27.53 -54.42
N THR A 96 -12.82 27.47 -54.97
CA THR A 96 -14.07 26.83 -54.53
C THR A 96 -14.03 25.30 -54.46
N GLN A 97 -14.63 24.67 -53.43
CA GLN A 97 -15.85 23.83 -53.53
C GLN A 97 -16.14 22.97 -52.28
N SER A 98 -17.45 22.77 -52.09
CA SER A 98 -18.15 21.81 -51.22
C SER A 98 -18.37 22.18 -49.75
N ARG A 99 -19.56 22.74 -49.50
CA ARG A 99 -20.24 22.68 -48.20
C ARG A 99 -20.66 21.23 -47.95
N ILE A 100 -20.03 20.59 -46.98
CA ILE A 100 -20.64 19.49 -46.24
C ILE A 100 -20.89 20.05 -44.84
N TYR A 101 -22.17 20.25 -44.50
CA TYR A 101 -22.59 20.50 -43.13
C TYR A 101 -22.35 19.21 -42.32
N SER A 102 -21.12 19.03 -41.84
CA SER A 102 -20.86 18.10 -40.75
C SER A 102 -21.22 18.83 -39.46
N SER A 103 -22.36 18.48 -38.89
CA SER A 103 -22.71 18.82 -37.51
C SER A 103 -21.79 18.04 -36.58
N THR A 104 -20.52 18.43 -36.51
CA THR A 104 -19.63 17.94 -35.46
C THR A 104 -19.99 18.74 -34.23
N ARG A 105 -20.92 18.19 -33.43
CA ARG A 105 -21.05 18.54 -32.02
C ARG A 105 -19.64 18.35 -31.46
N MET A 106 -18.92 19.45 -31.25
CA MET A 106 -17.62 19.38 -30.59
C MET A 106 -17.90 18.77 -29.22
N LEU A 107 -17.56 17.50 -29.07
CA LEU A 107 -17.33 16.89 -27.76
C LEU A 107 -16.24 17.76 -27.14
N VAL A 108 -16.65 18.71 -26.31
CA VAL A 108 -15.74 19.40 -25.41
C VAL A 108 -15.14 18.27 -24.58
N LYS A 109 -13.91 17.90 -24.92
CA LYS A 109 -13.10 17.00 -24.11
C LYS A 109 -12.87 17.79 -22.83
N GLN A 110 -13.69 17.52 -21.82
CA GLN A 110 -13.54 18.12 -20.50
C GLN A 110 -12.09 17.86 -20.11
N GLU A 111 -11.27 18.91 -19.98
CA GLU A 111 -9.88 18.75 -19.57
C GLU A 111 -9.90 18.00 -18.25
N GLU A 112 -9.29 16.81 -18.23
CA GLU A 112 -9.18 16.04 -17.00
C GLU A 112 -8.37 16.89 -16.01
N GLU A 113 -8.93 17.11 -14.82
CA GLU A 113 -8.24 17.74 -13.69
C GLU A 113 -6.87 17.09 -13.53
N CYS A 114 -5.82 17.91 -13.37
CA CYS A 114 -4.47 17.39 -13.18
C CYS A 114 -4.45 16.39 -12.02
N ASN A 115 -3.82 15.22 -12.24
CA ASN A 115 -3.64 14.23 -11.20
C ASN A 115 -2.33 14.49 -10.45
N PRO A 116 -2.37 15.04 -9.21
CA PRO A 116 -1.14 15.36 -8.49
C PRO A 116 -0.29 14.12 -8.23
N PHE A 117 -0.91 12.94 -8.05
CA PHE A 117 -0.21 11.68 -7.75
C PHE A 117 0.53 11.08 -8.95
N GLN A 118 0.31 11.61 -10.16
CA GLN A 118 1.07 11.25 -11.37
C GLN A 118 2.14 12.29 -11.72
N GLU A 119 2.11 13.46 -11.10
CA GLU A 119 3.10 14.51 -11.29
C GLU A 119 4.36 14.28 -10.46
N LYS A 120 5.49 14.77 -10.96
CA LYS A 120 6.74 14.79 -10.19
C LYS A 120 6.60 15.75 -9.01
N GLY A 121 7.02 15.31 -7.83
CA GLY A 121 6.83 16.04 -6.58
C GLY A 121 7.61 15.39 -5.44
N PHE A 122 7.19 15.71 -4.21
CA PHE A 122 7.71 15.10 -2.99
C PHE A 122 6.58 14.91 -1.98
N LEU A 123 6.72 13.93 -1.09
CA LEU A 123 5.83 13.75 0.05
C LEU A 123 6.22 14.75 1.14
N HIS A 124 5.31 15.65 1.48
CA HIS A 124 5.46 16.49 2.65
C HIS A 124 5.09 15.72 3.91
N TYR A 125 5.90 15.87 4.95
CA TYR A 125 5.64 15.32 6.28
C TYR A 125 5.43 16.46 7.28
N ASN A 126 4.33 16.36 8.03
CA ASN A 126 3.96 17.33 9.06
C ASN A 126 3.42 16.58 10.29
N ALA A 127 4.21 16.52 11.35
CA ALA A 127 3.86 15.83 12.59
C ALA A 127 2.80 16.57 13.42
N THR A 128 2.66 17.89 13.21
CA THR A 128 1.78 18.76 14.01
C THR A 128 0.42 18.96 13.38
N GLU A 129 0.33 18.81 12.05
CA GLU A 129 -0.92 18.91 11.31
C GLU A 129 -1.10 17.62 10.49
N PRO A 130 -1.79 16.60 11.05
CA PRO A 130 -1.92 15.29 10.42
C PRO A 130 -2.46 15.34 8.99
N GLY A 131 -3.33 16.30 8.69
CA GLY A 131 -3.88 16.54 7.35
C GLY A 131 -2.88 17.01 6.30
N ASP A 132 -1.80 17.67 6.72
CA ASP A 132 -0.78 18.24 5.83
C ASP A 132 0.34 17.22 5.55
N ASN A 133 -0.01 15.94 5.42
CA ASN A 133 0.91 14.89 4.98
C ASN A 133 0.58 14.53 3.52
N THR A 134 0.85 15.49 2.62
CA THR A 134 0.36 15.50 1.24
C THR A 134 1.47 15.37 0.21
N TRP A 135 1.15 14.77 -0.95
CA TRP A 135 2.03 14.81 -2.11
C TRP A 135 1.99 16.20 -2.75
N ARG A 136 3.15 16.84 -2.88
CA ARG A 136 3.30 18.19 -3.43
C ARG A 136 3.98 18.16 -4.80
N PRO A 137 3.22 18.30 -5.91
CA PRO A 137 3.80 18.42 -7.24
C PRO A 137 4.73 19.64 -7.36
N PHE A 138 5.78 19.52 -8.17
CA PHE A 138 6.62 20.65 -8.54
C PHE A 138 5.96 21.56 -9.57
N ASN A 139 5.01 21.03 -10.34
CA ASN A 139 4.26 21.80 -11.32
C ASN A 139 3.27 22.74 -10.61
N PRO A 140 3.41 24.08 -10.72
CA PRO A 140 2.53 25.02 -10.04
C PRO A 140 1.09 24.98 -10.56
N ASP A 141 0.87 24.48 -11.77
CA ASP A 141 -0.46 24.34 -12.36
C ASP A 141 -1.20 23.08 -11.85
N CYS A 142 -0.50 22.18 -11.16
CA CYS A 142 -1.07 20.97 -10.56
C CYS A 142 -1.04 21.06 -9.04
N GLN A 143 -2.18 21.42 -8.45
CA GLN A 143 -2.27 21.62 -7.01
C GLN A 143 -2.27 20.29 -6.24
N PRO A 144 -1.66 20.22 -5.04
CA PRO A 144 -1.80 19.08 -4.14
C PRO A 144 -3.27 18.75 -3.87
N SER A 145 -3.58 17.46 -3.75
CA SER A 145 -4.86 17.04 -3.20
C SER A 145 -4.87 17.28 -1.69
N ASN A 146 -6.05 17.60 -1.17
CA ASN A 146 -6.32 17.85 0.25
C ASN A 146 -7.69 17.25 0.65
N LEU A 147 -8.13 16.20 -0.05
CA LEU A 147 -9.42 15.57 0.20
C LEU A 147 -9.47 14.91 1.59
N PHE A 148 -8.36 14.32 2.02
CA PHE A 148 -8.28 13.70 3.33
C PHE A 148 -8.50 14.71 4.46
N GLU A 149 -7.78 15.84 4.46
CA GLU A 149 -7.92 16.84 5.50
C GLU A 149 -9.30 17.50 5.47
N ARG A 150 -9.82 17.84 4.29
CA ARG A 150 -11.18 18.40 4.18
C ARG A 150 -12.25 17.43 4.66
N LEU A 151 -12.10 16.14 4.41
CA LEU A 151 -13.02 15.12 4.92
C LEU A 151 -12.95 15.06 6.45
N LYS A 152 -11.74 15.12 7.01
CA LYS A 152 -11.54 15.17 8.45
C LYS A 152 -12.22 16.39 9.06
N GLU A 153 -11.98 17.59 8.52
CA GLU A 153 -12.61 18.84 8.97
C GLU A 153 -14.15 18.75 8.93
N ASP A 154 -14.70 18.23 7.83
CA ASP A 154 -16.14 18.04 7.67
C ASP A 154 -16.72 17.03 8.69
N LEU A 155 -16.00 15.96 9.01
CA LEU A 155 -16.44 14.95 10.00
C LEU A 155 -16.45 15.48 11.44
N HIS A 156 -15.61 16.46 11.76
CA HIS A 156 -15.57 17.12 13.07
C HIS A 156 -16.36 18.43 13.12
N SER A 157 -16.91 18.88 11.98
CA SER A 157 -17.76 20.06 11.92
C SER A 157 -19.06 19.83 12.69
N PRO A 158 -19.52 20.80 13.50
CA PRO A 158 -20.79 20.71 14.22
C PRO A 158 -22.02 20.91 13.31
N GLN A 159 -21.83 21.11 12.00
CA GLN A 159 -22.93 21.26 11.06
C GLN A 159 -23.77 19.98 10.97
N GLU A 160 -25.09 20.14 11.12
CA GLU A 160 -26.04 19.03 11.10
C GLU A 160 -25.98 18.22 9.80
N SER A 161 -26.27 16.94 9.97
CA SER A 161 -26.43 15.91 8.97
C SER A 161 -27.48 16.26 7.91
N PHE A 162 -27.11 16.09 6.64
CA PHE A 162 -28.02 16.04 5.48
C PHE A 162 -28.92 17.26 5.28
N GLY A 163 -28.35 18.36 4.79
CA GLY A 163 -29.08 19.29 3.95
C GLY A 163 -28.85 18.95 2.48
N GLU A 164 -29.90 18.84 1.66
CA GLU A 164 -29.86 18.94 0.19
C GLU A 164 -29.38 20.32 -0.29
N SER A 165 -28.40 20.91 0.40
CA SER A 165 -27.74 22.10 -0.10
C SER A 165 -26.82 21.68 -1.22
N THR A 166 -26.77 22.49 -2.27
CA THR A 166 -25.82 22.38 -3.40
C THR A 166 -24.34 22.55 -2.99
N ARG A 167 -24.02 22.47 -1.69
CA ARG A 167 -22.71 22.73 -1.09
C ARG A 167 -22.10 21.53 -0.33
N ASP A 168 -22.71 20.33 -0.36
CA ASP A 168 -22.06 19.14 0.21
C ASP A 168 -20.88 18.69 -0.66
N GLU A 169 -19.65 19.05 -0.25
CA GLU A 169 -18.40 18.72 -0.95
C GLU A 169 -18.20 17.21 -1.14
N PHE A 170 -18.72 16.40 -0.19
CA PHE A 170 -18.53 14.95 -0.13
C PHE A 170 -19.79 14.16 -0.50
N ALA A 171 -20.76 14.78 -1.18
CA ALA A 171 -21.94 14.07 -1.69
C ALA A 171 -21.59 12.85 -2.56
N TRP A 172 -20.43 12.87 -3.23
CA TRP A 172 -19.92 11.75 -4.04
C TRP A 172 -19.50 10.53 -3.21
N LEU A 173 -19.19 10.71 -1.92
CA LEU A 173 -18.76 9.65 -0.98
C LEU A 173 -19.96 8.84 -0.42
N ARG A 174 -21.18 9.33 -0.64
CA ARG A 174 -22.40 8.72 -0.09
C ARG A 174 -22.61 7.29 -0.57
N ASN A 175 -22.80 6.38 0.38
CA ASN A 175 -23.07 4.96 0.20
C ASN A 175 -22.07 4.27 -0.75
N ARG A 176 -20.80 4.70 -0.68
CA ARG A 176 -19.73 4.14 -1.51
C ARG A 176 -19.02 3.00 -0.80
N THR A 177 -18.63 2.00 -1.58
CA THR A 177 -17.87 0.86 -1.08
C THR A 177 -16.51 0.77 -1.77
N VAL A 178 -15.44 0.65 -0.98
CA VAL A 178 -14.07 0.44 -1.44
C VAL A 178 -13.56 -0.88 -0.91
N VAL A 179 -12.89 -1.64 -1.76
CA VAL A 179 -12.29 -2.94 -1.42
C VAL A 179 -10.79 -2.89 -1.64
N LEU A 180 -10.02 -3.29 -0.62
CA LEU A 180 -8.57 -3.48 -0.70
C LEU A 180 -8.26 -4.98 -0.66
N ILE A 181 -7.43 -5.45 -1.57
CA ILE A 181 -7.01 -6.85 -1.65
C ILE A 181 -5.48 -6.88 -1.70
N GLY A 182 -4.87 -7.02 -0.54
CA GLY A 182 -3.44 -6.93 -0.35
C GLY A 182 -3.05 -7.55 0.99
N ASP A 183 -1.97 -7.14 1.62
CA ASP A 183 -1.46 -7.80 2.84
C ASP A 183 -1.68 -6.95 4.09
N SER A 184 -0.80 -7.09 5.09
CA SER A 184 -0.87 -6.33 6.32
C SER A 184 -0.69 -4.83 6.10
N ILE A 185 -0.05 -4.39 5.01
CA ILE A 185 0.05 -2.97 4.63
C ILE A 185 -1.33 -2.41 4.32
N ASP A 186 -2.13 -3.11 3.52
CA ASP A 186 -3.49 -2.67 3.14
C ASP A 186 -4.46 -2.72 4.33
N ARG A 187 -4.26 -3.69 5.24
CA ARG A 187 -4.95 -3.70 6.55
C ARG A 187 -4.63 -2.45 7.36
N TYR A 188 -3.36 -2.01 7.36
CA TYR A 188 -2.96 -0.78 8.02
C TYR A 188 -3.49 0.46 7.32
N HIS A 189 -3.48 0.53 5.99
CA HIS A 189 -4.14 1.60 5.23
C HIS A 189 -5.61 1.78 5.66
N ASN A 190 -6.37 0.67 5.71
CA ASN A 190 -7.75 0.66 6.19
C ASN A 190 -7.88 1.18 7.63
N PHE A 191 -7.03 0.69 8.53
CA PHE A 191 -7.03 1.11 9.93
C PHE A 191 -6.70 2.59 10.09
N ASP A 192 -5.63 3.04 9.45
CA ASP A 192 -5.04 4.37 9.60
C ASP A 192 -5.96 5.43 9.05
N PHE A 193 -6.56 5.17 7.88
CA PHE A 193 -7.56 6.03 7.29
C PHE A 193 -8.70 6.33 8.27
N CYS A 194 -9.32 5.28 8.84
CA CYS A 194 -10.37 5.45 9.84
C CYS A 194 -9.86 6.11 11.13
N ASN A 195 -8.69 5.68 11.61
CA ASN A 195 -8.16 6.14 12.89
C ASN A 195 -7.80 7.63 12.84
N VAL A 196 -7.09 8.08 11.81
CA VAL A 196 -6.66 9.48 11.65
C VAL A 196 -7.84 10.40 11.34
N LEU A 197 -8.84 9.96 10.56
CA LEU A 197 -10.09 10.72 10.40
C LEU A 197 -10.80 10.95 11.74
N SER A 198 -10.59 10.07 12.73
CA SER A 198 -11.17 10.20 14.06
C SER A 198 -10.36 11.09 15.02
N TRP A 199 -9.17 11.54 14.62
CA TRP A 199 -8.37 12.46 15.42
C TRP A 199 -9.00 13.85 15.40
N GLN A 200 -9.22 14.44 16.57
CA GLN A 200 -9.84 15.75 16.72
C GLN A 200 -8.93 16.88 16.19
N PRO A 201 -9.49 18.06 15.85
CA PRO A 201 -8.70 19.25 15.58
C PRO A 201 -7.69 19.54 16.71
N GLY A 202 -6.45 19.87 16.35
CA GLY A 202 -5.34 20.06 17.29
C GLY A 202 -4.56 18.79 17.67
N SER A 203 -4.96 17.61 17.17
CA SER A 203 -4.17 16.39 17.33
C SER A 203 -2.83 16.46 16.60
N THR A 204 -1.80 15.85 17.17
CA THR A 204 -0.48 15.66 16.53
C THR A 204 -0.15 14.17 16.41
N GLU A 205 0.92 13.79 15.70
CA GLU A 205 1.39 12.40 15.63
C GLU A 205 1.68 11.82 17.03
N GLY A 206 2.34 12.61 17.88
CA GLY A 206 2.76 12.17 19.23
C GLY A 206 1.63 12.22 20.26
N GLU A 207 0.65 13.09 20.07
CA GLU A 207 -0.48 13.30 20.97
C GLU A 207 -1.80 13.31 20.19
N PRO A 208 -2.29 12.15 19.70
CA PRO A 208 -3.55 12.07 19.00
C PRO A 208 -4.72 12.23 19.99
N ILE A 209 -5.60 13.20 19.74
CA ILE A 209 -6.80 13.44 20.55
C ILE A 209 -7.96 12.69 19.90
N ILE A 210 -8.53 11.72 20.61
CA ILE A 210 -9.60 10.88 20.08
C ILE A 210 -10.81 10.97 20.99
N SER A 211 -11.92 11.48 20.45
CA SER A 211 -13.21 11.54 21.15
C SER A 211 -13.82 10.15 21.31
N GLU A 212 -14.57 9.92 22.39
CA GLU A 212 -15.41 8.72 22.55
C GLU A 212 -16.45 8.61 21.42
N ASN A 213 -16.99 9.76 20.99
CA ASN A 213 -17.91 9.86 19.86
C ASN A 213 -17.12 9.97 18.55
N ARG A 214 -16.46 8.88 18.16
CA ARG A 214 -15.69 8.82 16.91
C ARG A 214 -16.62 9.00 15.69
N PRO A 215 -16.23 9.83 14.70
CA PRO A 215 -16.99 9.97 13.46
C PRO A 215 -16.86 8.76 12.52
N THR A 216 -15.90 7.86 12.79
CA THR A 216 -15.69 6.62 12.03
C THR A 216 -15.75 5.39 12.93
N ARG A 217 -15.95 4.22 12.33
CA ARG A 217 -15.91 2.92 13.02
C ARG A 217 -14.90 2.02 12.34
N THR A 218 -14.03 1.38 13.11
CA THR A 218 -13.08 0.39 12.57
C THR A 218 -13.08 -0.87 13.42
N TYR A 219 -13.16 -2.03 12.78
CA TYR A 219 -13.20 -3.33 13.45
C TYR A 219 -12.72 -4.44 12.50
N TYR A 220 -12.22 -5.54 13.06
CA TYR A 220 -11.95 -6.75 12.29
C TYR A 220 -13.13 -7.72 12.37
N ILE A 221 -13.36 -8.50 11.33
CA ILE A 221 -14.39 -9.54 11.30
C ILE A 221 -13.82 -10.79 11.97
N GLY A 222 -14.03 -10.91 13.28
CA GLY A 222 -13.61 -12.06 14.09
C GLY A 222 -14.38 -13.35 13.80
N ALA A 223 -13.93 -14.47 14.36
CA ALA A 223 -14.55 -15.78 14.17
C ALA A 223 -16.01 -15.83 14.65
N ASP A 224 -16.27 -15.21 15.80
CA ASP A 224 -17.60 -15.19 16.41
C ASP A 224 -18.51 -14.10 15.81
N SER A 225 -18.04 -13.36 14.79
CA SER A 225 -18.84 -12.32 14.14
C SER A 225 -19.89 -12.94 13.21
N PRO A 226 -21.14 -12.43 13.18
CA PRO A 226 -22.14 -12.87 12.21
C PRO A 226 -21.76 -12.51 10.77
N LEU A 227 -20.77 -11.62 10.59
CA LEU A 227 -20.24 -11.26 9.28
C LEU A 227 -19.20 -12.27 8.77
N SER A 228 -18.69 -13.15 9.63
CA SER A 228 -17.66 -14.11 9.26
C SER A 228 -18.18 -15.10 8.20
N PRO A 229 -17.39 -15.39 7.15
CA PRO A 229 -17.68 -16.52 6.29
C PRO A 229 -17.52 -17.84 7.06
N PRO A 230 -18.08 -18.95 6.55
CA PRO A 230 -17.78 -20.28 7.07
C PRO A 230 -16.28 -20.62 6.90
N PRO A 231 -15.73 -21.51 7.73
CA PRO A 231 -14.39 -22.06 7.53
C PRO A 231 -14.22 -22.64 6.13
N TRP A 232 -13.02 -22.52 5.59
CA TRP A 232 -12.67 -23.05 4.28
C TRP A 232 -11.77 -24.27 4.42
N HIS A 233 -12.06 -25.30 3.63
CA HIS A 233 -11.30 -26.56 3.61
C HIS A 233 -11.00 -26.96 2.16
N PHE A 234 -9.83 -27.59 1.95
CA PHE A 234 -9.46 -28.14 0.65
C PHE A 234 -10.40 -29.26 0.19
N HIS A 235 -10.85 -30.10 1.13
CA HIS A 235 -11.80 -31.18 0.90
C HIS A 235 -13.02 -30.97 1.81
N PRO A 236 -14.18 -30.54 1.26
CA PRO A 236 -15.37 -30.27 2.07
C PRO A 236 -15.88 -31.47 2.89
N GLU A 237 -15.72 -32.69 2.35
CA GLU A 237 -16.17 -33.93 3.00
C GLU A 237 -15.18 -34.46 4.05
N ASP A 238 -13.92 -34.00 4.01
CA ASP A 238 -12.86 -34.38 4.94
C ASP A 238 -11.97 -33.17 5.23
N PRO A 239 -12.38 -32.29 6.17
CA PRO A 239 -11.65 -31.07 6.50
C PRO A 239 -10.19 -31.27 6.89
N LEU A 240 -9.85 -32.46 7.40
CA LEU A 240 -8.49 -32.79 7.88
C LEU A 240 -7.59 -33.30 6.76
N LYS A 241 -8.12 -33.49 5.54
CA LYS A 241 -7.35 -33.91 4.39
C LYS A 241 -6.64 -32.71 3.75
N PRO A 242 -5.31 -32.74 3.58
CA PRO A 242 -4.58 -31.69 2.88
C PRO A 242 -4.77 -31.80 1.34
N PRO A 243 -4.36 -30.76 0.57
CA PRO A 243 -4.28 -30.87 -0.89
C PRO A 243 -3.22 -31.90 -1.32
N GLU A 244 -3.30 -32.35 -2.58
CA GLU A 244 -2.46 -33.45 -3.10
C GLU A 244 -0.96 -33.12 -3.10
N ASP A 245 -0.60 -31.85 -3.24
CA ASP A 245 0.77 -31.34 -3.27
C ASP A 245 1.35 -31.06 -1.87
N TRP A 246 0.57 -31.27 -0.80
CA TRP A 246 1.07 -31.11 0.57
C TRP A 246 2.04 -32.25 0.95
N PRO A 247 3.20 -31.96 1.57
CA PRO A 247 4.17 -32.96 1.99
C PRO A 247 3.56 -34.02 2.92
N LYS A 248 3.77 -35.30 2.56
CA LYS A 248 3.18 -36.46 3.24
C LYS A 248 3.57 -36.56 4.71
N ASP A 249 4.79 -36.16 5.05
CA ASP A 249 5.34 -36.12 6.40
C ASP A 249 4.74 -35.00 7.28
N GLU A 250 3.99 -34.07 6.69
CA GLU A 250 3.32 -32.97 7.38
C GLU A 250 1.78 -33.13 7.45
N HIS A 251 1.23 -34.27 7.01
CA HIS A 251 -0.22 -34.51 7.02
C HIS A 251 -0.80 -34.53 8.44
N GLU A 252 -0.09 -35.09 9.41
CA GLU A 252 -0.51 -35.06 10.82
C GLU A 252 -0.51 -33.63 11.39
N LEU A 253 0.49 -32.82 11.01
CA LEU A 253 0.57 -31.41 11.42
C LEU A 253 -0.58 -30.61 10.80
N PHE A 254 -0.89 -30.83 9.52
CA PHE A 254 -2.05 -30.22 8.86
C PHE A 254 -3.35 -30.54 9.62
N ALA A 255 -3.61 -31.83 9.88
CA ALA A 255 -4.81 -32.26 10.60
C ALA A 255 -4.88 -31.68 12.02
N TYR A 256 -3.74 -31.51 12.69
CA TYR A 256 -3.66 -30.85 14.00
C TYR A 256 -3.97 -29.34 13.91
N GLN A 257 -3.52 -28.67 12.86
CA GLN A 257 -3.69 -27.22 12.68
C GLN A 257 -5.08 -26.83 12.17
N THR A 258 -5.77 -27.67 11.39
CA THR A 258 -7.09 -27.34 10.82
C THR A 258 -8.10 -26.86 11.87
N PRO A 259 -8.35 -27.56 12.99
CA PRO A 259 -9.30 -27.08 14.01
C PRO A 259 -8.90 -25.74 14.64
N ILE A 260 -7.60 -25.44 14.67
CA ILE A 260 -7.07 -24.17 15.18
C ILE A 260 -7.41 -23.04 14.21
N TRP A 261 -7.21 -23.24 12.91
CA TRP A 261 -7.59 -22.29 11.87
C TRP A 261 -9.10 -22.04 11.87
N ASP A 262 -9.90 -23.10 12.00
CA ASP A 262 -11.37 -23.03 12.03
C ASP A 262 -11.88 -22.23 13.21
N SER A 263 -11.23 -22.38 14.37
CA SER A 263 -11.56 -21.56 15.54
C SER A 263 -11.38 -20.08 15.23
N GLY A 264 -10.37 -19.74 14.43
CA GLY A 264 -10.03 -18.38 14.04
C GLY A 264 -9.79 -17.42 15.20
N LYS A 265 -9.48 -17.93 16.40
CA LYS A 265 -9.31 -17.15 17.65
C LYS A 265 -7.86 -16.74 17.89
N ILE A 266 -6.89 -17.45 17.31
CA ILE A 266 -5.48 -17.13 17.48
C ILE A 266 -5.12 -15.93 16.62
N ASN A 267 -4.67 -14.83 17.25
CA ASN A 267 -4.21 -13.61 16.59
C ASN A 267 -5.13 -13.18 15.42
N ALA A 268 -6.44 -13.19 15.68
CA ALA A 268 -7.48 -12.97 14.68
C ALA A 268 -7.37 -11.62 13.94
N ASN A 269 -6.75 -10.61 14.57
CA ASN A 269 -6.53 -9.29 13.97
C ASN A 269 -5.42 -9.30 12.88
N THR A 270 -4.70 -10.41 12.69
CA THR A 270 -3.59 -10.47 11.72
C THR A 270 -4.09 -10.59 10.28
N THR A 271 -4.82 -11.65 9.92
CA THR A 271 -5.20 -11.89 8.52
C THR A 271 -6.70 -12.01 8.26
N ARG A 272 -7.53 -11.75 9.27
CA ARG A 272 -8.97 -11.62 9.05
C ARG A 272 -9.30 -10.25 8.47
N PRO A 273 -10.39 -10.14 7.70
CA PRO A 273 -10.77 -8.87 7.07
C PRO A 273 -11.05 -7.77 8.08
N ARG A 274 -10.76 -6.54 7.68
CA ARG A 274 -11.01 -5.33 8.47
C ARG A 274 -12.00 -4.43 7.73
N VAL A 275 -12.88 -3.80 8.50
CA VAL A 275 -13.86 -2.84 8.00
C VAL A 275 -13.58 -1.48 8.64
N CYS A 276 -13.67 -0.45 7.81
CA CYS A 276 -13.68 0.95 8.17
C CYS A 276 -14.98 1.56 7.62
N GLU A 277 -15.79 2.17 8.48
CA GLU A 277 -17.05 2.81 8.12
C GLU A 277 -17.02 4.29 8.47
N ILE A 278 -17.62 5.12 7.61
CA ILE A 278 -17.91 6.53 7.91
C ILE A 278 -19.44 6.69 7.89
N PRO A 279 -20.13 6.52 9.04
CA PRO A 279 -21.58 6.51 9.12
C PRO A 279 -22.25 7.76 8.53
N LYS A 280 -21.64 8.95 8.69
CA LYS A 280 -22.13 10.21 8.11
C LYS A 280 -22.42 10.08 6.61
N TYR A 281 -21.62 9.28 5.90
CA TYR A 281 -21.75 9.08 4.46
C TYR A 281 -22.27 7.69 4.08
N GLY A 282 -22.49 6.77 5.02
CA GLY A 282 -22.73 5.37 4.67
C GLY A 282 -21.58 4.73 3.88
N PHE A 283 -20.37 5.30 3.97
CA PHE A 283 -19.18 4.81 3.28
C PHE A 283 -18.62 3.58 3.98
N THR A 284 -18.20 2.59 3.20
CA THR A 284 -17.63 1.33 3.68
C THR A 284 -16.31 1.02 2.97
N LEU A 285 -15.25 0.76 3.73
CA LEU A 285 -13.94 0.34 3.23
C LEU A 285 -13.58 -1.00 3.86
N ILE A 286 -13.28 -2.00 3.04
CA ILE A 286 -13.03 -3.37 3.49
C ILE A 286 -11.69 -3.85 2.97
N SER A 287 -10.82 -4.38 3.85
CA SER A 287 -9.54 -4.98 3.45
C SER A 287 -9.59 -6.50 3.57
N LEU A 288 -9.19 -7.20 2.50
CA LEU A 288 -8.90 -8.62 2.47
C LEU A 288 -7.38 -8.83 2.47
N PHE A 289 -6.85 -9.41 3.54
CA PHE A 289 -5.44 -9.85 3.59
C PHE A 289 -5.18 -10.94 2.52
N ASN A 290 -3.99 -11.02 1.93
CA ASN A 290 -3.55 -12.05 0.99
C ASN A 290 -2.12 -12.52 1.31
N TRP A 291 -1.76 -13.69 0.79
CA TRP A 291 -0.48 -14.37 1.06
C TRP A 291 0.43 -14.39 -0.18
N GLY A 292 0.26 -13.43 -1.08
CA GLY A 292 0.80 -13.50 -2.43
C GLY A 292 -0.25 -13.94 -3.45
N LEU A 293 0.14 -14.07 -4.72
CA LEU A 293 -0.79 -14.36 -5.81
C LEU A 293 -1.25 -15.81 -5.86
N ASP A 294 -0.36 -16.75 -5.54
CA ASP A 294 -0.65 -18.19 -5.58
C ASP A 294 0.38 -18.95 -4.74
N PRO A 295 0.17 -19.04 -3.42
CA PRO A 295 1.09 -19.74 -2.53
C PRO A 295 1.30 -21.21 -2.95
N LYS A 296 2.56 -21.65 -3.03
CA LYS A 296 2.88 -23.05 -3.35
C LYS A 296 2.40 -23.99 -2.24
N ASP A 297 2.19 -25.27 -2.59
CA ASP A 297 1.76 -26.33 -1.67
C ASP A 297 0.50 -25.92 -0.88
N GLY A 298 -0.50 -25.31 -1.54
CA GLY A 298 -1.71 -24.79 -0.89
C GLY A 298 -1.46 -23.68 0.16
N GLY A 299 -0.28 -23.07 0.19
CA GLY A 299 0.10 -22.09 1.21
C GLY A 299 0.70 -22.69 2.47
N ARG A 300 1.26 -23.89 2.39
CA ARG A 300 1.99 -24.56 3.47
C ARG A 300 3.00 -23.68 4.19
N LEU A 301 3.73 -22.83 3.46
CA LEU A 301 4.71 -21.91 4.04
C LEU A 301 4.09 -20.99 5.11
N TYR A 302 2.82 -20.65 4.94
CA TYR A 302 2.11 -19.67 5.75
C TYR A 302 1.20 -20.31 6.79
N ALA A 303 0.92 -21.60 6.66
CA ALA A 303 0.00 -22.36 7.51
C ALA A 303 0.40 -22.35 9.00
N ASN A 304 1.69 -22.16 9.29
CA ASN A 304 2.23 -22.05 10.64
C ASN A 304 2.33 -20.60 11.16
N ILE A 305 1.94 -19.60 10.37
CA ILE A 305 1.96 -18.21 10.81
C ILE A 305 0.79 -17.95 11.75
N SER A 306 1.09 -17.29 12.87
CA SER A 306 0.07 -16.96 13.84
C SER A 306 -1.00 -16.05 13.24
N GLY A 307 -2.25 -16.48 13.34
CA GLY A 307 -3.38 -15.81 12.71
C GLY A 307 -3.66 -16.23 11.27
N TYR A 308 -3.01 -17.28 10.74
CA TYR A 308 -3.35 -17.85 9.44
C TYR A 308 -4.84 -18.17 9.32
N PHE A 309 -5.47 -17.56 8.32
CA PHE A 309 -6.88 -17.74 7.99
C PHE A 309 -6.98 -18.26 6.56
N PRO A 310 -7.27 -19.54 6.32
CA PRO A 310 -7.32 -20.12 4.96
C PRO A 310 -8.53 -19.62 4.15
N PRO A 311 -8.49 -19.72 2.80
CA PRO A 311 -7.42 -20.27 1.95
C PRO A 311 -6.23 -19.32 1.76
N ALA A 312 -5.12 -19.82 1.21
CA ALA A 312 -3.96 -18.98 0.88
C ALA A 312 -4.01 -18.37 -0.53
N GLU A 313 -4.56 -19.10 -1.51
CA GLU A 313 -4.64 -18.66 -2.92
C GLU A 313 -5.47 -17.38 -3.08
N TYR A 314 -4.94 -16.42 -3.83
CA TYR A 314 -5.53 -15.08 -4.00
C TYR A 314 -6.98 -15.13 -4.47
N THR A 315 -7.27 -15.88 -5.55
CA THR A 315 -8.63 -15.96 -6.12
C THR A 315 -9.61 -16.69 -5.20
N SER A 316 -9.15 -17.75 -4.53
CA SER A 316 -9.97 -18.49 -3.55
C SER A 316 -10.31 -17.61 -2.34
N ARG A 317 -9.42 -16.73 -1.90
CA ARG A 317 -9.72 -15.75 -0.84
C ARG A 317 -10.80 -14.75 -1.26
N VAL A 318 -10.78 -14.30 -2.51
CA VAL A 318 -11.86 -13.46 -3.04
C VAL A 318 -13.19 -14.20 -2.99
N ASP A 319 -13.21 -15.45 -3.45
CA ASP A 319 -14.45 -16.21 -3.57
C ASP A 319 -15.05 -16.66 -2.25
N HIS A 320 -14.20 -17.09 -1.32
CA HIS A 320 -14.63 -17.73 -0.08
C HIS A 320 -14.60 -16.82 1.14
N ILE A 321 -13.92 -15.67 1.06
CA ILE A 321 -13.86 -14.70 2.17
C ILE A 321 -14.52 -13.38 1.78
N LEU A 322 -14.01 -12.70 0.75
CA LEU A 322 -14.48 -11.34 0.43
C LEU A 322 -15.93 -11.32 -0.04
N LYS A 323 -16.32 -12.15 -1.01
CA LYS A 323 -17.71 -12.14 -1.52
C LYS A 323 -18.74 -12.46 -0.43
N PRO A 324 -18.58 -13.50 0.41
CA PRO A 324 -19.52 -13.74 1.50
C PRO A 324 -19.56 -12.58 2.50
N ILE A 325 -18.43 -11.95 2.82
CA ILE A 325 -18.40 -10.79 3.72
C ILE A 325 -19.18 -9.61 3.13
N LEU A 326 -19.00 -9.31 1.84
CA LEU A 326 -19.77 -8.25 1.18
C LEU A 326 -21.28 -8.54 1.22
N GLN A 327 -21.68 -9.79 1.01
CA GLN A 327 -23.08 -10.22 1.11
C GLN A 327 -23.63 -10.10 2.54
N ASN A 328 -22.84 -10.52 3.53
CA ASN A 328 -23.21 -10.44 4.94
C ASN A 328 -23.33 -8.98 5.40
N LEU A 329 -22.38 -8.12 5.02
CA LEU A 329 -22.43 -6.68 5.29
C LEU A 329 -23.62 -6.01 4.60
N ALA A 330 -23.86 -6.33 3.33
CA ALA A 330 -25.02 -5.83 2.60
C ALA A 330 -26.34 -6.17 3.29
N SER A 331 -26.45 -7.40 3.79
CA SER A 331 -27.63 -7.88 4.52
C SER A 331 -27.74 -7.22 5.90
N HIS A 332 -26.63 -7.11 6.63
CA HIS A 332 -26.58 -6.51 7.97
C HIS A 332 -26.93 -5.01 7.95
N ASN A 333 -26.43 -4.28 6.95
CA ASN A 333 -26.62 -2.84 6.80
C ASN A 333 -27.85 -2.48 5.96
N ASN A 334 -28.61 -3.48 5.47
CA ASN A 334 -29.71 -3.30 4.53
C ASN A 334 -29.32 -2.43 3.31
N ASN A 335 -28.11 -2.65 2.78
CA ASN A 335 -27.54 -1.91 1.67
C ASN A 335 -26.91 -2.86 0.65
N THR A 336 -27.67 -3.20 -0.39
CA THR A 336 -27.22 -4.11 -1.45
C THR A 336 -26.09 -3.55 -2.30
N MET A 337 -25.82 -2.23 -2.24
CA MET A 337 -24.73 -1.61 -2.98
C MET A 337 -23.34 -2.00 -2.43
N ILE A 338 -23.26 -2.51 -1.20
CA ILE A 338 -22.00 -3.01 -0.63
C ILE A 338 -21.43 -4.17 -1.47
N THR A 339 -22.27 -4.98 -2.13
CA THR A 339 -21.77 -6.07 -2.99
C THR A 339 -21.21 -5.58 -4.33
N LYS A 340 -21.30 -4.28 -4.63
CA LYS A 340 -20.86 -3.65 -5.88
C LYS A 340 -19.87 -2.52 -5.56
N PRO A 341 -18.59 -2.84 -5.29
CA PRO A 341 -17.60 -1.82 -4.94
C PRO A 341 -17.50 -0.74 -6.02
N ASP A 342 -17.40 0.52 -5.59
CA ASP A 342 -17.11 1.67 -6.45
C ASP A 342 -15.59 1.84 -6.66
N LEU A 343 -14.82 1.39 -5.67
CA LEU A 343 -13.36 1.30 -5.50
C LEU A 343 -12.82 -0.14 -5.43
N ILE A 344 -11.91 -0.62 -6.29
CA ILE A 344 -11.11 -1.82 -5.98
C ILE A 344 -9.62 -1.53 -6.13
N GLU A 345 -8.84 -1.80 -5.08
CA GLU A 345 -7.39 -1.74 -5.07
C GLU A 345 -6.81 -3.13 -4.78
N MET A 346 -5.84 -3.54 -5.59
CA MET A 346 -5.17 -4.83 -5.53
C MET A 346 -3.68 -4.62 -5.31
N ALA A 347 -3.07 -5.42 -4.44
CA ALA A 347 -1.63 -5.47 -4.23
C ALA A 347 -1.17 -6.92 -4.06
N SER A 348 0.04 -7.24 -4.52
CA SER A 348 0.75 -8.47 -4.18
C SER A 348 2.24 -8.31 -4.48
N GLY A 349 3.07 -9.05 -3.76
CA GLY A 349 4.50 -9.14 -4.05
C GLY A 349 5.33 -9.50 -2.83
N TYR A 350 5.06 -8.93 -1.67
CA TYR A 350 5.93 -9.13 -0.50
C TYR A 350 5.95 -10.57 0.02
N TRP A 351 4.78 -11.22 0.08
CA TRP A 351 4.69 -12.64 0.43
C TRP A 351 5.25 -13.54 -0.68
N ASP A 352 5.07 -13.19 -1.95
CA ASP A 352 5.68 -13.90 -3.08
C ASP A 352 7.23 -13.88 -2.97
N LEU A 353 7.79 -12.70 -2.69
CA LEU A 353 9.23 -12.49 -2.48
C LEU A 353 9.75 -13.27 -1.27
N ARG A 354 9.01 -13.25 -0.15
CA ARG A 354 9.35 -14.03 1.03
C ARG A 354 9.39 -15.53 0.70
N GLN A 355 8.41 -16.06 -0.03
CA GLN A 355 8.39 -17.46 -0.43
C GLN A 355 9.66 -17.83 -1.21
N TRP A 356 10.03 -17.02 -2.18
CA TRP A 356 11.24 -17.27 -2.97
C TRP A 356 12.53 -17.11 -2.16
N ALA A 357 12.59 -16.18 -1.22
CA ALA A 357 13.75 -16.04 -0.34
C ALA A 357 13.87 -17.25 0.63
N GLU A 358 12.76 -17.80 1.12
CA GLU A 358 12.76 -19.05 1.91
C GLU A 358 13.16 -20.28 1.06
N GLU A 359 12.80 -20.30 -0.23
CA GLU A 359 13.28 -21.32 -1.18
C GLU A 359 14.78 -21.19 -1.45
N ASP A 360 15.26 -19.97 -1.72
CA ASP A 360 16.67 -19.66 -1.95
C ASP A 360 17.52 -20.08 -0.75
N LYS A 361 17.04 -19.79 0.46
CA LYS A 361 17.67 -20.26 1.70
C LYS A 361 17.83 -21.78 1.71
N LYS A 362 16.78 -22.54 1.39
CA LYS A 362 16.83 -24.01 1.39
C LYS A 362 17.80 -24.55 0.33
N ILE A 363 17.90 -23.88 -0.82
CA ILE A 363 18.87 -24.23 -1.87
C ILE A 363 20.30 -24.01 -1.34
N GLU A 364 20.55 -22.86 -0.73
CA GLU A 364 21.86 -22.51 -0.17
C GLU A 364 22.27 -23.41 0.99
N GLU A 365 21.35 -23.75 1.91
CA GLU A 365 21.61 -24.70 2.99
C GLU A 365 22.03 -26.08 2.47
N LYS A 366 21.38 -26.56 1.39
CA LYS A 366 21.75 -27.82 0.74
C LYS A 366 23.12 -27.73 0.06
N ARG A 367 23.39 -26.62 -0.64
CA ARG A 367 24.66 -26.38 -1.32
C ARG A 367 25.83 -26.35 -0.34
N GLN A 368 25.66 -25.64 0.77
CA GLN A 368 26.68 -25.45 1.79
C GLN A 368 26.72 -26.58 2.83
N ARG A 369 25.73 -27.48 2.83
CA ARG A 369 25.53 -28.55 3.83
C ARG A 369 25.56 -28.02 5.27
N LYS A 370 25.06 -26.80 5.47
CA LYS A 370 24.98 -26.12 6.76
C LYS A 370 23.62 -25.44 6.88
N LYS A 371 23.10 -25.35 8.11
CA LYS A 371 21.91 -24.52 8.38
C LYS A 371 22.30 -23.04 8.32
N ILE A 372 21.48 -22.23 7.67
CA ILE A 372 21.69 -20.77 7.58
C ILE A 372 20.80 -20.10 8.64
N LEU A 373 21.46 -19.50 9.62
CA LEU A 373 20.79 -18.78 10.70
C LEU A 373 20.48 -17.33 10.32
N TYR A 374 21.39 -16.69 9.57
CA TYR A 374 21.29 -15.27 9.18
C TYR A 374 21.27 -15.15 7.64
N PRO A 375 20.10 -15.24 6.99
CA PRO A 375 20.00 -15.20 5.52
C PRO A 375 20.59 -13.92 4.90
N SER A 376 20.49 -12.79 5.61
CA SER A 376 21.05 -11.50 5.19
C SER A 376 22.56 -11.54 4.93
N GLN A 377 23.32 -12.27 5.74
CA GLN A 377 24.78 -12.37 5.62
C GLN A 377 25.21 -13.15 4.37
N GLU A 378 24.33 -14.02 3.88
CA GLU A 378 24.54 -14.82 2.68
C GLU A 378 23.93 -14.15 1.43
N GLY A 379 23.39 -12.94 1.55
CA GLY A 379 22.74 -12.21 0.46
C GLY A 379 21.41 -12.83 -0.02
N ILE A 380 20.80 -13.72 0.78
CA ILE A 380 19.53 -14.34 0.42
C ILE A 380 18.43 -13.28 0.39
N GLY A 381 17.56 -13.35 -0.61
CA GLY A 381 16.48 -12.39 -0.83
C GLY A 381 16.90 -11.12 -1.58
N PHE A 382 18.17 -11.02 -1.96
CA PHE A 382 18.71 -10.00 -2.86
C PHE A 382 19.16 -10.63 -4.18
N GLY A 383 19.50 -9.80 -5.16
CA GLY A 383 19.82 -10.17 -6.53
C GLY A 383 18.60 -10.41 -7.40
N ASP A 384 18.84 -10.57 -8.69
CA ASP A 384 17.81 -10.66 -9.71
C ASP A 384 16.94 -11.91 -9.58
N LEU A 385 15.65 -11.73 -9.83
CA LEU A 385 14.73 -12.86 -9.99
C LEU A 385 14.99 -13.53 -11.33
N ASP A 386 15.02 -14.86 -11.33
CA ASP A 386 15.13 -15.63 -12.56
C ASP A 386 13.85 -15.50 -13.43
N GLN A 387 14.00 -15.76 -14.73
CA GLN A 387 12.89 -15.67 -15.68
C GLN A 387 11.72 -16.60 -15.32
N THR A 388 11.97 -17.75 -14.69
CA THR A 388 10.91 -18.69 -14.31
C THR A 388 10.01 -18.07 -13.25
N ARG A 389 10.57 -17.36 -12.26
CA ARG A 389 9.82 -16.62 -11.23
C ARG A 389 9.05 -15.43 -11.83
N LEU A 390 9.67 -14.69 -12.76
CA LEU A 390 9.02 -13.56 -13.44
C LEU A 390 7.84 -14.02 -14.31
N ASP A 391 7.99 -15.11 -15.06
CA ASP A 391 6.91 -15.71 -15.87
C ASP A 391 5.80 -16.25 -14.98
N TRP A 392 6.18 -16.96 -13.90
CA TRP A 392 5.24 -17.50 -12.92
C TRP A 392 4.37 -16.39 -12.31
N TRP A 393 4.98 -15.27 -11.93
CA TRP A 393 4.30 -14.15 -11.30
C TRP A 393 3.42 -13.40 -12.31
N THR A 394 3.90 -13.23 -13.54
CA THR A 394 3.15 -12.61 -14.64
C THR A 394 1.82 -13.32 -14.89
N GLU A 395 1.84 -14.63 -15.06
CA GLU A 395 0.62 -15.40 -15.35
C GLU A 395 -0.40 -15.27 -14.20
N ARG A 396 0.07 -15.22 -12.96
CA ARG A 396 -0.78 -15.16 -11.78
C ARG A 396 -1.32 -13.77 -11.50
N GLN A 397 -0.53 -12.73 -11.78
CA GLN A 397 -1.00 -11.37 -11.68
C GLN A 397 -2.15 -11.15 -12.67
N LYS A 398 -1.95 -11.62 -13.91
CA LYS A 398 -2.99 -11.60 -14.95
C LYS A 398 -4.22 -12.41 -14.54
N LYS A 399 -4.04 -13.62 -13.99
CA LYS A 399 -5.15 -14.44 -13.45
C LYS A 399 -5.92 -13.68 -12.38
N ALA A 400 -5.25 -13.06 -11.42
CA ALA A 400 -5.89 -12.32 -10.33
C ALA A 400 -6.69 -11.11 -10.85
N ILE A 401 -6.11 -10.30 -11.73
CA ILE A 401 -6.79 -9.13 -12.31
C ILE A 401 -8.04 -9.55 -13.09
N ARG A 402 -7.93 -10.58 -13.94
CA ARG A 402 -9.08 -11.14 -14.67
C ARG A 402 -10.15 -11.65 -13.73
N HIS A 403 -9.75 -12.37 -12.68
CA HIS A 403 -10.67 -12.89 -11.68
C HIS A 403 -11.46 -11.78 -11.00
N ILE A 404 -10.78 -10.73 -10.53
CA ILE A 404 -11.44 -9.55 -9.94
C ILE A 404 -12.38 -8.88 -10.93
N SER A 405 -11.95 -8.68 -12.18
CA SER A 405 -12.82 -8.10 -13.20
C SER A 405 -14.05 -8.96 -13.52
N ASN A 406 -13.97 -10.28 -13.35
CA ASN A 406 -15.10 -11.21 -13.57
C ASN A 406 -16.03 -11.25 -12.35
N VAL A 407 -15.48 -11.22 -11.14
CA VAL A 407 -16.25 -11.20 -9.89
C VAL A 407 -17.00 -9.87 -9.74
N PHE A 408 -16.39 -8.76 -10.15
CA PHE A 408 -16.97 -7.42 -10.13
C PHE A 408 -17.03 -6.88 -11.57
N PRO A 409 -18.03 -7.27 -12.37
CA PRO A 409 -18.10 -6.99 -13.80
C PRO A 409 -18.48 -5.54 -14.14
N GLU A 410 -18.86 -4.74 -13.14
CA GLU A 410 -19.27 -3.35 -13.28
C GLU A 410 -18.22 -2.53 -14.07
N PRO A 411 -18.51 -2.10 -15.32
CA PRO A 411 -17.56 -1.34 -16.12
C PRO A 411 -17.20 0.01 -15.48
N GLN A 412 -18.03 0.47 -14.55
CA GLN A 412 -17.84 1.67 -13.73
C GLN A 412 -16.82 1.54 -12.60
N THR A 413 -16.45 0.33 -12.21
CA THR A 413 -15.55 0.12 -11.07
C THR A 413 -14.10 0.11 -11.54
N PRO A 414 -13.27 1.11 -11.16
CA PRO A 414 -11.83 1.05 -11.39
C PRO A 414 -11.22 -0.11 -10.60
N ILE A 415 -10.17 -0.69 -11.18
CA ILE A 415 -9.32 -1.69 -10.55
C ILE A 415 -7.93 -1.08 -10.52
N LEU A 416 -7.45 -0.74 -9.35
CA LEU A 416 -6.09 -0.22 -9.15
C LEU A 416 -5.16 -1.37 -8.82
N TRP A 417 -3.99 -1.39 -9.45
CA TRP A 417 -2.87 -2.18 -8.99
C TRP A 417 -1.91 -1.27 -8.24
N ARG A 418 -1.85 -1.44 -6.91
CA ARG A 418 -0.98 -0.66 -6.05
C ARG A 418 0.47 -1.09 -6.21
N THR A 419 1.31 -0.11 -6.44
CA THR A 419 2.76 -0.27 -6.53
C THR A 419 3.36 -0.65 -5.19
N LEU A 420 4.46 -1.39 -5.22
CA LEU A 420 5.18 -1.75 -4.00
C LEU A 420 6.10 -0.59 -3.59
N HIS A 421 6.15 -0.28 -2.30
CA HIS A 421 7.14 0.64 -1.76
C HIS A 421 8.44 -0.07 -1.40
N HIS A 422 9.54 0.67 -1.36
CA HIS A 422 10.80 0.14 -0.83
C HIS A 422 10.68 -0.14 0.66
N THR A 423 11.13 -1.32 1.07
CA THR A 423 11.26 -1.70 2.47
C THR A 423 12.54 -1.07 3.05
N GLN A 424 12.58 -0.92 4.38
CA GLN A 424 13.87 -0.83 5.05
C GLN A 424 14.66 -2.13 4.79
N PRO A 425 16.00 -2.16 5.00
CA PRO A 425 16.79 -3.37 4.76
C PRO A 425 16.16 -4.64 5.38
N HIS A 426 15.62 -5.49 4.52
CA HIS A 426 14.85 -6.68 4.91
C HIS A 426 15.22 -7.89 4.06
N HIS A 427 15.70 -8.95 4.70
CA HIS A 427 16.33 -10.08 4.01
C HIS A 427 15.36 -11.04 3.31
N TRP A 428 14.07 -11.03 3.67
CA TRP A 428 13.09 -11.80 2.91
C TRP A 428 12.55 -11.03 1.70
N VAL A 429 12.78 -9.72 1.66
CA VAL A 429 12.07 -8.79 0.78
C VAL A 429 13.01 -7.65 0.38
N GLY A 430 14.05 -7.99 -0.39
CA GLY A 430 15.04 -7.02 -0.86
C GLY A 430 14.43 -5.97 -1.79
N TYR A 431 14.83 -4.70 -1.62
CA TYR A 431 14.32 -3.56 -2.39
C TYR A 431 14.56 -3.70 -3.90
N ASP A 432 15.62 -4.40 -4.30
CA ASP A 432 15.96 -4.72 -5.68
C ASP A 432 14.94 -5.67 -6.32
N ARG A 433 14.53 -6.72 -5.61
CA ARG A 433 13.48 -7.64 -6.06
C ARG A 433 12.10 -7.00 -6.00
N VAL A 434 11.84 -6.14 -5.00
CA VAL A 434 10.63 -5.32 -4.93
C VAL A 434 10.51 -4.45 -6.18
N ASN A 435 11.57 -3.73 -6.55
CA ASN A 435 11.59 -2.92 -7.76
C ASN A 435 11.38 -3.77 -9.02
N GLN A 436 11.98 -4.96 -9.14
CA GLN A 436 11.75 -5.86 -10.28
C GLN A 436 10.28 -6.28 -10.42
N ILE A 437 9.65 -6.67 -9.33
CA ILE A 437 8.22 -7.04 -9.33
C ILE A 437 7.33 -5.82 -9.62
N ASP A 438 7.65 -4.65 -9.09
CA ASP A 438 6.90 -3.41 -9.40
C ASP A 438 6.97 -3.04 -10.89
N GLN A 439 8.16 -3.06 -11.48
CA GLN A 439 8.33 -2.80 -12.92
C GLN A 439 7.61 -3.85 -13.77
N LEU A 440 7.68 -5.12 -13.38
CA LEU A 440 6.96 -6.20 -14.05
C LEU A 440 5.44 -6.01 -13.96
N ALA A 441 4.94 -5.59 -12.78
CA ALA A 441 3.53 -5.31 -12.57
C ALA A 441 3.00 -4.23 -13.50
N ARG A 442 3.74 -3.13 -13.63
CA ARG A 442 3.43 -2.02 -14.54
C ARG A 442 3.38 -2.49 -16.00
N TYR A 443 4.39 -3.25 -16.42
CA TYR A 443 4.44 -3.83 -17.76
C TYR A 443 3.21 -4.71 -18.04
N ASN A 444 2.87 -5.60 -17.10
CA ASN A 444 1.75 -6.53 -17.22
C ASN A 444 0.40 -5.83 -17.23
N VAL A 445 0.20 -4.80 -16.42
CA VAL A 445 -1.01 -3.97 -16.42
C VAL A 445 -1.20 -3.30 -17.78
N GLU A 446 -0.17 -2.65 -18.31
CA GLU A 446 -0.24 -2.02 -19.64
C GLU A 446 -0.44 -3.05 -20.76
N LYS A 447 0.16 -4.23 -20.62
CA LYS A 447 -0.06 -5.35 -21.55
C LYS A 447 -1.51 -5.84 -21.50
N LEU A 448 -2.08 -6.05 -20.33
CA LEU A 448 -3.49 -6.46 -20.16
C LEU A 448 -4.46 -5.43 -20.73
N LYS A 449 -4.23 -4.13 -20.49
CA LYS A 449 -5.09 -3.07 -21.07
C LYS A 449 -5.14 -3.13 -22.60
N ARG A 450 -4.03 -3.51 -23.26
CA ARG A 450 -3.97 -3.71 -24.72
C ARG A 450 -4.61 -5.03 -25.16
N GLU A 451 -4.44 -6.09 -24.38
CA GLU A 451 -4.96 -7.43 -24.69
C GLU A 451 -6.48 -7.53 -24.45
N GLU A 452 -7.02 -6.77 -23.49
CA GLU A 452 -8.39 -6.90 -22.97
C GLU A 452 -9.09 -5.53 -22.92
N PRO A 453 -9.86 -5.16 -23.97
CA PRO A 453 -10.48 -3.84 -24.07
C PRO A 453 -11.45 -3.46 -22.93
N ASN A 454 -12.03 -4.46 -22.25
CA ASN A 454 -12.89 -4.25 -21.08
C ASN A 454 -12.10 -3.77 -19.84
N LEU A 455 -10.80 -4.09 -19.77
CA LEU A 455 -9.91 -3.67 -18.69
C LEU A 455 -9.31 -2.28 -18.95
N GLU A 456 -9.09 -1.88 -20.20
CA GLU A 456 -8.48 -0.58 -20.55
C GLU A 456 -9.03 0.63 -19.76
N PRO A 457 -10.35 0.85 -19.67
CA PRO A 457 -10.88 2.03 -18.98
C PRO A 457 -10.90 1.89 -17.44
N ARG A 458 -10.72 0.66 -16.94
CA ARG A 458 -10.88 0.28 -15.52
C ARG A 458 -9.55 0.11 -14.80
N LEU A 459 -8.58 -0.52 -15.45
CA LEU A 459 -7.33 -0.96 -14.86
C LEU A 459 -6.30 0.16 -14.87
N ARG A 460 -5.74 0.48 -13.71
CA ARG A 460 -4.75 1.57 -13.55
C ARG A 460 -3.70 1.18 -12.53
N ILE A 461 -2.57 1.87 -12.60
CA ILE A 461 -1.55 1.82 -11.54
C ILE A 461 -1.92 2.83 -10.46
N ASP A 462 -1.89 2.40 -9.21
CA ASP A 462 -1.82 3.26 -8.05
C ASP A 462 -0.34 3.45 -7.68
N GLU A 463 0.11 4.69 -7.73
CA GLU A 463 1.51 5.11 -7.54
C GLU A 463 1.92 5.21 -6.08
N TRP A 464 1.04 4.93 -5.11
CA TRP A 464 1.32 5.14 -3.68
C TRP A 464 2.70 4.60 -3.23
N GLY A 465 3.07 3.40 -3.66
CA GLY A 465 4.36 2.80 -3.28
C GLY A 465 5.57 3.57 -3.81
N ALA A 466 5.47 4.11 -5.03
CA ALA A 466 6.50 4.97 -5.61
C ALA A 466 6.55 6.37 -4.95
N LEU A 467 5.40 6.90 -4.51
CA LEU A 467 5.33 8.17 -3.81
C LEU A 467 5.93 8.11 -2.40
N MET A 468 6.03 6.91 -1.82
CA MET A 468 6.65 6.64 -0.52
C MET A 468 8.18 6.50 -0.57
N LEU A 469 8.81 6.56 -1.74
CA LEU A 469 10.27 6.45 -1.86
C LEU A 469 10.99 7.56 -1.07
N GLY A 470 11.98 7.17 -0.28
CA GLY A 470 12.75 8.08 0.59
C GLY A 470 12.10 8.36 1.95
N GLN A 471 10.96 7.74 2.25
CA GLN A 471 10.20 7.93 3.49
C GLN A 471 10.27 6.70 4.40
N GLU A 472 11.23 5.80 4.17
CA GLU A 472 11.37 4.52 4.87
C GLU A 472 11.62 4.71 6.38
N HIS A 473 12.17 5.84 6.78
CA HIS A 473 12.37 6.22 8.19
C HIS A 473 11.06 6.52 8.95
N HIS A 474 9.95 6.72 8.25
CA HIS A 474 8.61 6.88 8.83
C HIS A 474 7.85 5.55 8.93
N PHE A 475 8.51 4.41 8.79
CA PHE A 475 7.84 3.12 8.93
C PHE A 475 7.67 2.74 10.41
N ARG A 476 6.65 1.95 10.69
CA ARG A 476 6.38 1.33 12.00
C ARG A 476 7.42 0.27 12.31
N ASP A 477 7.77 -0.48 11.28
CA ASP A 477 8.78 -1.52 11.29
C ASP A 477 9.49 -1.55 9.93
N VAL A 478 10.13 -2.66 9.59
CA VAL A 478 10.91 -2.81 8.36
C VAL A 478 10.10 -2.64 7.06
N MET A 479 8.77 -2.71 7.10
CA MET A 479 7.93 -2.64 5.90
C MET A 479 6.59 -1.91 6.07
N HIS A 480 5.98 -1.90 7.25
CA HIS A 480 4.67 -1.27 7.43
C HIS A 480 4.84 0.23 7.65
N VAL A 481 4.23 1.04 6.80
CA VAL A 481 4.27 2.51 6.93
C VAL A 481 3.42 2.96 8.11
N ARG A 482 3.75 4.08 8.77
CA ARG A 482 2.92 4.70 9.81
C ARG A 482 1.69 5.42 9.25
N GLU A 483 0.80 5.81 10.15
CA GLU A 483 -0.35 6.68 9.89
C GLU A 483 0.10 7.96 9.16
N LEU A 484 1.20 8.58 9.63
CA LEU A 484 1.81 9.75 9.03
C LEU A 484 3.24 9.41 8.52
N PRO A 485 3.62 9.82 7.30
CA PRO A 485 2.75 10.42 6.29
C PRO A 485 1.92 9.38 5.50
N GLY A 486 2.24 8.08 5.63
CA GLY A 486 1.80 7.04 4.68
C GLY A 486 0.31 6.78 4.62
N GLY A 487 -0.34 6.60 5.77
CA GLY A 487 -1.77 6.36 5.85
C GLY A 487 -2.60 7.53 5.34
N VAL A 488 -2.17 8.77 5.62
CA VAL A 488 -2.81 9.99 5.10
C VAL A 488 -2.62 10.13 3.60
N LEU A 489 -1.38 9.95 3.09
CA LEU A 489 -1.11 9.97 1.66
C LEU A 489 -1.96 8.94 0.90
N TRP A 490 -2.02 7.70 1.40
CA TRP A 490 -2.85 6.66 0.81
C TRP A 490 -4.33 7.05 0.83
N GLY A 491 -4.81 7.54 1.98
CA GLY A 491 -6.20 7.96 2.14
C GLY A 491 -6.61 9.06 1.17
N ASP A 492 -5.72 10.04 0.94
CA ASP A 492 -5.97 11.14 0.01
C ASP A 492 -5.98 10.68 -1.45
N LEU A 493 -5.05 9.78 -1.82
CA LEU A 493 -5.01 9.16 -3.15
C LEU A 493 -6.28 8.32 -3.41
N MET A 494 -6.67 7.49 -2.45
CA MET A 494 -7.89 6.67 -2.53
C MET A 494 -9.15 7.54 -2.70
N LEU A 495 -9.27 8.62 -1.91
CA LEU A 495 -10.38 9.57 -2.02
C LEU A 495 -10.38 10.27 -3.39
N TRP A 496 -9.22 10.64 -3.91
CA TRP A 496 -9.09 11.24 -5.23
C TRP A 496 -9.52 10.28 -6.34
N GLU A 497 -9.08 9.02 -6.27
CA GLU A 497 -9.43 7.98 -7.23
C GLU A 497 -10.93 7.65 -7.20
N LEU A 498 -11.50 7.53 -6.00
CA LEU A 498 -12.94 7.31 -5.82
C LEU A 498 -13.74 8.50 -6.36
N ARG A 499 -13.37 9.74 -6.00
CA ARG A 499 -14.02 10.96 -6.50
C ARG A 499 -13.96 11.03 -8.02
N ARG A 500 -12.81 10.73 -8.61
CA ARG A 500 -12.61 10.67 -10.06
C ARG A 500 -13.52 9.61 -10.70
N ALA A 501 -13.59 8.42 -10.13
CA ALA A 501 -14.41 7.33 -10.62
C ALA A 501 -15.91 7.68 -10.61
N VAL A 502 -16.38 8.30 -9.53
CA VAL A 502 -17.79 8.71 -9.37
C VAL A 502 -18.12 9.89 -10.29
N LYS A 503 -17.29 10.94 -10.31
CA LYS A 503 -17.56 12.16 -11.10
C LYS A 503 -17.44 11.96 -12.61
N LYS A 504 -16.40 11.27 -13.10
CA LYS A 504 -16.15 11.07 -14.54
C LYS A 504 -17.32 10.36 -15.25
N ARG A 505 -18.07 9.54 -14.52
CA ARG A 505 -19.09 8.69 -15.10
C ARG A 505 -20.49 9.33 -15.07
N GLY A 506 -20.66 10.50 -14.45
CA GLY A 506 -21.99 11.11 -14.26
C GLY A 506 -22.95 10.21 -13.49
N LEU A 507 -22.44 9.15 -12.84
CA LEU A 507 -23.19 8.11 -12.16
C LEU A 507 -23.34 8.49 -10.69
N THR A 508 -24.27 9.38 -10.40
CA THR A 508 -25.04 9.24 -9.17
C THR A 508 -25.99 8.06 -9.40
N HIS A 509 -25.53 6.83 -9.16
CA HIS A 509 -26.45 5.70 -8.90
C HIS A 509 -27.39 5.96 -7.71
N TYR A 510 -27.16 7.07 -7.00
CA TYR A 510 -28.00 7.70 -6.01
C TYR A 510 -28.64 8.96 -6.63
N GLU A 511 -29.57 8.79 -7.57
CA GLU A 511 -30.68 9.74 -7.58
C GLU A 511 -31.54 9.41 -6.35
N PRO A 512 -31.97 10.43 -5.56
CA PRO A 512 -32.79 10.22 -4.36
C PRO A 512 -34.10 9.50 -4.65
#